data_AF-A0A0G0PF85-F1
#
_entry.id   AF-A0A0G0PF85-F1
#
_cell.length_a   1.000
_cell.length_b   1.000
_cell.length_c   1.000
_cell.angle_alpha   90.00
_cell.angle_beta   90.00
_cell.angle_gamma   90.00
#
_symmetry.space_group_name_H-M   'P 1'
#
loop_
_entity.id
_entity.type
_entity.pdbx_description
1 polymer ?
#
loop_
_entity_poly.entity_id
_entity_poly.type
_entity_poly.pdbx_seq_one_letter_code
_entity_poly.pdbx_strand_id
1 'polypeptide(L)'
;MTWPTKKLGENIFNEDAVCYAFYKNYIAQDSEVFFKFLHNMSFKAPKGWDYWCAPEVDVIEVKKDKTIIAYELKGARKYKENSTDKNWPGFYDGLGQAVAYLDLLKIVENNKFRLAGGAFDFVYLVHARPEAKFEEYEQKIFSLLPVGFIVVLPGGRVVKVHDAKPNPLRDEETKYHFLDNLYTLEKHSTNSKIFRKICQKGENYFPKYEN
;
A
#
# COMPACT_ATOMS: atom_id res chain seq x y z
N MET A 1 -38.72 -22.16 12.14
CA MET A 1 -37.28 -22.25 11.77
C MET A 1 -36.88 -20.91 11.18
N THR A 2 -36.41 -19.99 12.02
CA THR A 2 -35.85 -18.71 11.59
C THR A 2 -34.43 -18.97 11.11
N TRP A 3 -34.21 -18.82 9.81
CA TRP A 3 -32.87 -18.79 9.23
C TRP A 3 -32.02 -17.76 9.99
N PRO A 4 -30.76 -18.06 10.34
CA PRO A 4 -29.90 -17.03 10.88
C PRO A 4 -29.67 -16.01 9.77
N THR A 5 -30.37 -14.87 9.83
CA THR A 5 -29.87 -13.64 9.23
C THR A 5 -28.44 -13.51 9.76
N LYS A 6 -27.44 -13.72 8.91
CA LYS A 6 -26.08 -13.26 9.17
C LYS A 6 -26.26 -11.82 9.64
N LYS A 7 -26.11 -11.57 10.94
CA LYS A 7 -25.92 -10.21 11.42
C LYS A 7 -24.86 -9.65 10.49
N LEU A 8 -25.12 -8.49 9.87
CA LEU A 8 -24.06 -7.68 9.27
C LEU A 8 -23.02 -7.53 10.38
N GLY A 9 -22.06 -8.44 10.42
CA GLY A 9 -20.99 -8.43 11.38
C GLY A 9 -20.16 -7.26 10.91
N GLU A 10 -20.43 -6.09 11.52
CA GLU A 10 -19.85 -4.79 11.25
C GLU A 10 -18.55 -4.93 10.47
N ASN A 11 -18.64 -4.77 9.15
CA ASN A 11 -17.47 -4.95 8.31
C ASN A 11 -16.42 -3.93 8.78
N ILE A 12 -15.22 -4.42 9.05
CA ILE A 12 -14.15 -3.59 9.59
C ILE A 12 -13.46 -2.91 8.44
N PHE A 13 -13.09 -1.66 8.66
CA PHE A 13 -12.31 -0.89 7.70
C PHE A 13 -10.84 -1.33 7.75
N ASN A 14 -10.64 -2.60 7.42
CA ASN A 14 -9.36 -3.28 7.42
C ASN A 14 -8.52 -2.83 6.22
N GLU A 15 -7.30 -3.33 6.15
CA GLU A 15 -6.33 -2.92 5.14
C GLU A 15 -6.80 -3.18 3.70
N ASP A 16 -7.54 -4.28 3.45
CA ASP A 16 -8.13 -4.54 2.13
C ASP A 16 -9.21 -3.50 1.77
N ALA A 17 -10.08 -3.13 2.72
CA ALA A 17 -11.10 -2.11 2.50
C ALA A 17 -10.48 -0.72 2.29
N VAL A 18 -9.40 -0.41 3.02
CA VAL A 18 -8.59 0.80 2.82
C VAL A 18 -7.96 0.80 1.44
N CYS A 19 -7.35 -0.31 1.03
CA CYS A 19 -6.70 -0.47 -0.26
C CYS A 19 -7.71 -0.28 -1.41
N TYR A 20 -8.90 -0.88 -1.30
CA TYR A 20 -9.98 -0.69 -2.26
C TYR A 20 -10.42 0.78 -2.36
N ALA A 21 -10.69 1.45 -1.24
CA ALA A 21 -11.09 2.86 -1.23
C ALA A 21 -9.99 3.75 -1.80
N PHE A 22 -8.74 3.49 -1.43
CA PHE A 22 -7.59 4.24 -1.88
C PHE A 22 -7.37 4.13 -3.39
N TYR A 23 -7.39 2.89 -3.91
CA TYR A 23 -7.32 2.64 -5.35
C TYR A 23 -8.45 3.35 -6.11
N LYS A 24 -9.69 3.24 -5.62
CA LYS A 24 -10.87 3.79 -6.31
C LYS A 24 -10.93 5.31 -6.30
N ASN A 25 -10.53 5.95 -5.20
CA ASN A 25 -10.83 7.36 -4.95
C ASN A 25 -9.60 8.27 -4.98
N TYR A 26 -8.38 7.73 -5.10
CA TYR A 26 -7.16 8.53 -5.04
C TYR A 26 -6.14 8.19 -6.14
N ILE A 27 -5.90 6.89 -6.40
CA ILE A 27 -4.94 6.48 -7.42
C ILE A 27 -5.44 6.87 -8.82
N ALA A 28 -4.54 7.43 -9.64
CA ALA A 28 -4.89 7.85 -10.99
C ALA A 28 -5.26 6.64 -11.86
N GLN A 29 -6.33 6.78 -12.66
CA GLN A 29 -6.88 5.66 -13.42
C GLN A 29 -6.02 5.25 -14.62
N ASP A 30 -5.06 6.10 -15.01
CA ASP A 30 -4.07 5.83 -16.06
C ASP A 30 -2.72 5.33 -15.52
N SER A 31 -2.59 5.14 -14.19
CA SER A 31 -1.41 4.53 -13.58
C SER A 31 -1.45 3.00 -13.68
N GLU A 32 -0.28 2.37 -13.80
CA GLU A 32 -0.12 0.94 -13.57
C GLU A 32 0.02 0.69 -12.06
N VAL A 33 -0.78 -0.24 -11.52
CA VAL A 33 -0.86 -0.45 -10.06
C VAL A 33 -0.64 -1.91 -9.71
N PHE A 34 0.21 -2.15 -8.73
CA PHE A 34 0.58 -3.48 -8.23
C PHE A 34 0.29 -3.58 -6.73
N PHE A 35 -0.20 -4.74 -6.29
CA PHE A 35 -0.70 -4.96 -4.93
C PHE A 35 0.02 -6.12 -4.25
N LYS A 36 0.28 -5.98 -2.95
CA LYS A 36 0.86 -7.01 -2.07
C LYS A 36 2.12 -7.63 -2.67
N PHE A 37 3.12 -6.79 -2.88
CA PHE A 37 4.40 -7.17 -3.44
C PHE A 37 5.27 -7.84 -2.36
N LEU A 38 5.33 -9.17 -2.42
CA LEU A 38 5.88 -10.02 -1.35
C LEU A 38 7.40 -10.23 -1.48
N HIS A 39 8.03 -10.58 -0.36
CA HIS A 39 9.43 -10.96 -0.27
C HIS A 39 9.76 -12.23 -1.09
N ASN A 40 10.97 -12.28 -1.68
CA ASN A 40 11.50 -13.45 -2.39
C ASN A 40 10.56 -13.99 -3.49
N MET A 41 9.90 -13.09 -4.21
CA MET A 41 9.29 -13.43 -5.48
C MET A 41 10.40 -13.75 -6.48
N SER A 42 10.95 -14.95 -6.34
CA SER A 42 11.84 -15.53 -7.33
C SER A 42 11.04 -15.66 -8.62
N PHE A 43 11.25 -14.72 -9.52
CA PHE A 43 10.99 -14.99 -10.91
C PHE A 43 12.06 -16.00 -11.31
N LYS A 44 11.77 -17.30 -11.15
CA LYS A 44 12.49 -18.37 -11.85
C LYS A 44 12.22 -18.18 -13.34
N ALA A 45 12.89 -17.18 -13.91
CA ALA A 45 13.00 -16.88 -15.31
C ALA A 45 14.51 -16.89 -15.63
N PRO A 46 14.94 -17.24 -16.85
CA PRO A 46 16.31 -17.68 -17.16
C PRO A 46 17.41 -16.60 -17.06
N LYS A 47 17.13 -15.45 -16.42
CA LYS A 47 17.98 -14.25 -16.42
C LYS A 47 18.87 -14.07 -15.18
N GLY A 48 18.73 -14.88 -14.13
CA GLY A 48 19.67 -14.90 -13.00
C GLY A 48 19.49 -13.82 -11.91
N TRP A 49 18.37 -13.07 -11.91
CA TRP A 49 18.06 -12.04 -10.93
C TRP A 49 16.63 -12.13 -10.36
N ASP A 50 16.43 -11.53 -9.19
CA ASP A 50 15.14 -11.35 -8.51
C ASP A 50 15.03 -10.00 -7.78
N TYR A 51 13.81 -9.63 -7.41
CA TYR A 51 13.55 -8.42 -6.62
C TYR A 51 13.41 -8.79 -5.14
N TRP A 52 14.28 -8.20 -4.33
CA TRP A 52 14.24 -8.32 -2.90
C TRP A 52 13.43 -7.17 -2.29
N CYS A 53 12.47 -7.54 -1.45
CA CYS A 53 11.54 -6.62 -0.81
C CYS A 53 11.22 -7.13 0.60
N ALA A 54 11.84 -6.59 1.64
CA ALA A 54 11.42 -6.77 3.03
C ALA A 54 11.50 -5.41 3.75
N PRO A 55 10.38 -4.89 4.29
CA PRO A 55 9.04 -5.49 4.32
C PRO A 55 8.36 -5.63 2.95
N GLU A 56 7.24 -6.36 2.91
CA GLU A 56 6.37 -6.43 1.72
C GLU A 56 5.80 -5.05 1.39
N VAL A 57 5.64 -4.73 0.10
CA VAL A 57 5.06 -3.45 -0.33
C VAL A 57 3.58 -3.59 -0.63
N ASP A 58 2.72 -2.84 0.07
CA ASP A 58 1.26 -3.00 -0.06
C ASP A 58 0.73 -2.57 -1.42
N VAL A 59 1.12 -1.38 -1.89
CA VAL A 59 0.73 -0.86 -3.20
C VAL A 59 1.93 -0.15 -3.84
N ILE A 60 2.17 -0.44 -5.12
CA ILE A 60 3.08 0.31 -5.99
C ILE A 60 2.23 0.94 -7.09
N GLU A 61 2.33 2.25 -7.25
CA GLU A 61 1.78 3.01 -8.39
C GLU A 61 2.92 3.43 -9.30
N VAL A 62 2.81 3.11 -10.59
CA VAL A 62 3.67 3.65 -11.65
C VAL A 62 2.83 4.59 -12.50
N LYS A 63 3.17 5.87 -12.45
CA LYS A 63 2.50 6.91 -13.22
C LYS A 63 2.98 6.92 -14.67
N LYS A 64 2.19 7.55 -15.54
CA LYS A 64 2.50 7.73 -16.96
C LYS A 64 3.84 8.44 -17.21
N ASP A 65 4.24 9.34 -16.31
CA ASP A 65 5.53 10.05 -16.35
C ASP A 65 6.71 9.21 -15.80
N LYS A 66 6.49 7.92 -15.53
CA LYS A 66 7.44 6.98 -14.93
C LYS A 66 7.81 7.30 -13.48
N THR A 67 7.03 8.12 -12.78
CA THR A 67 7.13 8.24 -11.32
C THR A 67 6.65 6.96 -10.67
N ILE A 68 7.44 6.39 -9.75
CA ILE A 68 7.08 5.22 -8.96
C ILE A 68 6.80 5.65 -7.53
N ILE A 69 5.62 5.32 -7.02
CA ILE A 69 5.19 5.64 -5.66
C ILE A 69 4.87 4.35 -4.92
N ALA A 70 5.41 4.19 -3.71
CA ALA A 70 5.04 3.10 -2.82
C ALA A 70 4.15 3.59 -1.68
N TYR A 71 3.16 2.78 -1.33
CA TYR A 71 2.22 3.05 -0.25
C TYR A 71 2.24 1.89 0.74
N GLU A 72 2.47 2.20 2.01
CA GLU A 72 2.27 1.28 3.14
C GLU A 72 0.89 1.57 3.74
N LEU A 73 0.01 0.57 3.79
CA LEU A 73 -1.38 0.74 4.20
C LEU A 73 -1.60 0.16 5.59
N LYS A 74 -2.38 0.86 6.42
CA LYS A 74 -2.86 0.34 7.70
C LYS A 74 -4.36 0.55 7.83
N GLY A 75 -5.07 -0.55 8.07
CA GLY A 75 -6.49 -0.56 8.38
C GLY A 75 -6.80 -0.87 9.84
N ALA A 76 -8.05 -0.64 10.24
CA ALA A 76 -8.53 -0.99 11.56
C ALA A 76 -8.53 -2.51 11.79
N ARG A 77 -8.36 -2.90 13.05
CA ARG A 77 -8.38 -4.30 13.51
C ARG A 77 -9.49 -4.51 14.54
N LYS A 78 -9.95 -5.75 14.70
CA LYS A 78 -10.82 -6.12 15.84
C LYS A 78 -10.05 -5.97 17.14
N TYR A 79 -10.65 -5.37 18.15
CA TYR A 79 -10.09 -5.38 19.49
C TYR A 79 -10.09 -6.78 20.12
N LYS A 80 -11.19 -7.52 19.95
CA LYS A 80 -11.35 -8.94 20.34
C LYS A 80 -12.15 -9.68 19.30
N GLU A 81 -12.00 -11.01 19.24
CA GLU A 81 -12.86 -11.85 18.42
C GLU A 81 -14.33 -11.63 18.81
N ASN A 82 -15.18 -11.30 17.84
CA ASN A 82 -16.59 -10.92 18.00
C ASN A 82 -16.89 -9.56 18.67
N SER A 83 -15.90 -8.68 18.88
CA SER A 83 -16.17 -7.29 19.27
C SER A 83 -16.53 -6.40 18.06
N THR A 84 -17.40 -5.42 18.33
CA THR A 84 -17.74 -4.27 17.49
C THR A 84 -16.71 -3.14 17.59
N ASP A 85 -15.88 -3.17 18.64
CA ASP A 85 -14.86 -2.17 18.89
C ASP A 85 -13.73 -2.29 17.86
N LYS A 86 -13.45 -1.16 17.22
CA LYS A 86 -12.43 -1.01 16.19
C LYS A 86 -11.18 -0.43 16.83
N ASN A 87 -10.07 -1.17 16.76
CA ASN A 87 -8.76 -0.64 17.05
C ASN A 87 -8.21 -0.01 15.77
N TRP A 88 -8.25 1.32 15.70
CA TRP A 88 -7.66 2.08 14.60
C TRP A 88 -6.12 1.96 14.65
N PRO A 89 -5.43 2.03 13.50
CA PRO A 89 -3.97 2.10 13.47
C PRO A 89 -3.46 3.20 14.40
N GLY A 90 -2.51 2.86 15.27
CA GLY A 90 -1.77 3.85 16.02
C GLY A 90 -0.87 4.66 15.09
N PHE A 91 -0.50 5.88 15.47
CA PHE A 91 0.37 6.73 14.64
C PHE A 91 1.65 6.03 14.15
N TYR A 92 2.34 5.30 15.04
CA TYR A 92 3.59 4.61 14.72
C TYR A 92 3.39 3.32 13.89
N ASP A 93 2.15 2.84 13.74
CA ASP A 93 1.88 1.61 12.98
C ASP A 93 2.25 1.83 11.51
N GLY A 94 3.15 1.00 10.99
CA GLY A 94 3.61 1.09 9.60
C GLY A 94 4.65 2.18 9.32
N LEU A 95 4.95 3.10 10.26
CA LEU A 95 5.95 4.14 10.03
C LEU A 95 7.33 3.55 9.72
N GLY A 96 7.77 2.55 10.50
CA GLY A 96 9.03 1.86 10.26
C GLY A 96 9.07 1.12 8.91
N GLN A 97 7.93 0.61 8.46
CA GLN A 97 7.84 -0.06 7.15
C GLN A 97 7.91 0.94 6.01
N ALA A 98 7.18 2.06 6.11
CA ALA A 98 7.25 3.16 5.14
C ALA A 98 8.66 3.77 5.06
N VAL A 99 9.37 3.91 6.17
CA VAL A 99 10.78 4.34 6.14
C VAL A 99 11.66 3.28 5.46
N ALA A 100 11.45 1.99 5.74
CA ALA A 100 12.21 0.92 5.10
C ALA A 100 11.99 0.88 3.57
N TYR A 101 10.80 1.23 3.08
CA TYR A 101 10.51 1.30 1.64
C TYR A 101 11.41 2.27 0.86
N LEU A 102 12.00 3.28 1.52
CA LEU A 102 12.90 4.22 0.85
C LEU A 102 14.10 3.52 0.19
N ASP A 103 14.53 2.40 0.77
CA ASP A 103 15.65 1.58 0.26
C ASP A 103 15.15 0.34 -0.52
N LEU A 104 13.89 0.35 -0.96
CA LEU A 104 13.24 -0.73 -1.71
C LEU A 104 12.80 -0.28 -3.10
N LEU A 105 12.57 -1.20 -4.02
CA LEU A 105 13.02 -2.61 -4.00
C LEU A 105 14.51 -2.73 -4.34
N LYS A 106 15.14 -3.86 -4.02
CA LYS A 106 16.53 -4.13 -4.39
C LYS A 106 16.64 -5.23 -5.44
N ILE A 107 17.66 -5.16 -6.27
CA ILE A 107 17.98 -6.20 -7.25
C ILE A 107 18.97 -7.17 -6.63
N VAL A 108 18.61 -8.45 -6.63
CA VAL A 108 19.51 -9.55 -6.27
C VAL A 108 19.85 -10.30 -7.54
N GLU A 109 21.13 -10.51 -7.79
CA GLU A 109 21.63 -11.25 -8.95
C GLU A 109 22.69 -12.23 -8.47
N ASN A 110 22.57 -13.51 -8.86
CA ASN A 110 23.47 -14.58 -8.39
C ASN A 110 23.63 -14.62 -6.85
N ASN A 111 22.54 -14.43 -6.11
CA ASN A 111 22.49 -14.36 -4.64
C ASN A 111 23.29 -13.20 -4.02
N LYS A 112 23.59 -12.15 -4.78
CA LYS A 112 24.23 -10.93 -4.27
C LYS A 112 23.36 -9.73 -4.58
N PHE A 113 23.27 -8.81 -3.63
CA PHE A 113 22.70 -7.51 -3.90
C PHE A 113 23.58 -6.79 -4.92
N ARG A 114 22.97 -6.35 -6.02
CA ARG A 114 23.51 -5.26 -6.80
C ARG A 114 23.48 -4.05 -5.86
N LEU A 115 24.62 -3.43 -5.53
CA LEU A 115 24.74 -2.39 -4.48
C LEU A 115 24.09 -1.05 -4.88
N ALA A 116 22.81 -1.08 -5.26
CA ALA A 116 22.01 0.07 -5.64
C ALA A 116 20.95 0.35 -4.57
N GLY A 117 20.55 1.61 -4.46
CA GLY A 117 19.42 2.04 -3.62
C GLY A 117 18.07 1.56 -4.15
N GLY A 118 16.98 2.11 -3.61
CA GLY A 118 15.61 1.72 -3.93
C GLY A 118 15.08 2.26 -5.27
N ALA A 119 13.93 1.76 -5.73
CA ALA A 119 13.30 2.18 -6.99
C ALA A 119 12.34 3.38 -6.84
N PHE A 120 11.79 3.59 -5.64
CA PHE A 120 10.64 4.47 -5.45
C PHE A 120 11.03 5.95 -5.43
N ASP A 121 10.34 6.80 -6.19
CA ASP A 121 10.52 8.25 -6.16
C ASP A 121 9.90 8.89 -4.92
N PHE A 122 8.75 8.36 -4.48
CA PHE A 122 8.03 8.82 -3.31
C PHE A 122 7.49 7.64 -2.50
N VAL A 123 7.39 7.83 -1.18
CA VAL A 123 6.80 6.85 -0.28
C VAL A 123 5.75 7.51 0.58
N TYR A 124 4.61 6.85 0.77
CA TYR A 124 3.53 7.31 1.63
C TYR A 124 3.14 6.25 2.64
N LEU A 125 2.83 6.70 3.85
CA LEU A 125 2.07 5.92 4.82
C LEU A 125 0.59 6.31 4.70
N VAL A 126 -0.27 5.30 4.56
CA VAL A 126 -1.71 5.44 4.35
C VAL A 126 -2.45 4.81 5.53
N HIS A 127 -3.16 5.62 6.31
CA HIS A 127 -3.85 5.17 7.52
C HIS A 127 -5.35 5.30 7.43
N ALA A 128 -6.06 4.26 7.85
CA ALA A 128 -7.45 4.37 8.24
C ALA A 128 -7.59 5.20 9.51
N ARG A 129 -8.39 6.28 9.49
CA ARG A 129 -8.75 7.04 10.69
C ARG A 129 -10.22 7.41 10.67
N PRO A 130 -10.88 7.61 11.83
CA PRO A 130 -12.25 8.12 11.86
C PRO A 130 -12.37 9.54 11.32
N GLU A 131 -11.30 10.34 11.45
CA GLU A 131 -11.25 11.75 11.06
C GLU A 131 -9.93 12.08 10.36
N ALA A 132 -9.95 13.10 9.49
CA ALA A 132 -8.78 13.57 8.75
C ALA A 132 -7.92 14.51 9.59
N LYS A 133 -7.54 14.06 10.80
CA LYS A 133 -6.73 14.83 11.73
C LYS A 133 -5.25 14.45 11.57
N PHE A 134 -4.40 15.48 11.54
CA PHE A 134 -2.95 15.37 11.52
C PHE A 134 -2.37 16.23 12.65
N GLU A 135 -2.04 15.59 13.76
CA GLU A 135 -1.69 16.25 15.01
C GLU A 135 -0.33 16.96 14.91
N GLU A 136 -0.10 17.96 15.76
CA GLU A 136 1.14 18.76 15.73
C GLU A 136 2.41 17.89 15.92
N TYR A 137 2.35 16.87 16.78
CA TYR A 137 3.49 15.97 16.97
C TYR A 137 3.76 15.10 15.73
N GLU A 138 2.71 14.72 15.01
CA GLU A 138 2.82 13.95 13.76
C GLU A 138 3.47 14.83 12.67
N GLN A 139 3.05 16.08 12.57
CA GLN A 139 3.66 17.08 11.67
C GLN A 139 5.15 17.25 11.95
N LYS A 140 5.55 17.35 13.23
CA LYS A 140 6.96 17.45 13.63
C LYS A 140 7.77 16.24 13.18
N ILE A 141 7.25 15.02 13.37
CA ILE A 141 7.93 13.78 12.98
C ILE A 141 8.04 13.70 11.46
N PHE A 142 6.93 13.89 10.74
CA PHE A 142 6.91 13.81 9.28
C PHE A 142 7.72 14.92 8.60
N SER A 143 7.90 16.08 9.26
CA SER A 143 8.80 17.12 8.75
C SER A 143 10.26 16.66 8.62
N LEU A 144 10.67 15.64 9.40
CA LEU A 144 12.02 15.07 9.43
C LEU A 144 12.18 13.87 8.50
N LEU A 145 11.09 13.33 7.94
CA LEU A 145 11.11 12.13 7.11
C LEU A 145 10.76 12.45 5.65
N PRO A 146 11.34 11.75 4.66
CA PRO A 146 10.94 11.89 3.25
C PRO A 146 9.72 11.00 2.92
N VAL A 147 8.78 10.86 3.85
CA VAL A 147 7.60 10.02 3.72
C VAL A 147 6.36 10.92 3.80
N GLY A 148 5.41 10.73 2.90
CA GLY A 148 4.12 11.44 2.94
C GLY A 148 3.10 10.73 3.82
N PHE A 149 2.03 11.44 4.19
CA PHE A 149 0.97 10.87 5.02
C PHE A 149 -0.41 11.12 4.43
N ILE A 150 -1.16 10.03 4.28
CA ILE A 150 -2.51 10.02 3.73
C ILE A 150 -3.45 9.36 4.72
N VAL A 151 -4.59 10.00 4.94
CA VAL A 151 -5.68 9.46 5.76
C VAL A 151 -6.81 8.98 4.85
N VAL A 152 -7.28 7.77 5.10
CA VAL A 152 -8.47 7.21 4.46
C VAL A 152 -9.58 7.09 5.50
N LEU A 153 -10.71 7.72 5.23
CA LEU A 153 -11.87 7.73 6.12
C LEU A 153 -12.79 6.55 5.87
N PRO A 154 -13.61 6.14 6.86
CA PRO A 154 -14.49 4.97 6.74
C PRO A 154 -15.59 5.15 5.70
N GLY A 155 -15.85 6.37 5.22
CA GLY A 155 -16.73 6.67 4.08
C GLY A 155 -16.03 6.61 2.71
N GLY A 156 -14.77 6.20 2.66
CA GLY A 156 -13.98 6.07 1.43
C GLY A 156 -13.28 7.35 0.99
N ARG A 157 -13.53 8.49 1.65
CA ARG A 157 -12.83 9.74 1.38
C ARG A 157 -11.35 9.61 1.73
N VAL A 158 -10.49 10.05 0.81
CA VAL A 158 -9.03 10.07 0.99
C VAL A 158 -8.57 11.51 1.16
N VAL A 159 -7.72 11.77 2.15
CA VAL A 159 -7.16 13.09 2.44
C VAL A 159 -5.65 12.97 2.59
N LYS A 160 -4.91 13.57 1.66
CA LYS A 160 -3.46 13.73 1.81
C LYS A 160 -3.21 14.89 2.78
N VAL A 161 -2.63 14.58 3.94
CA VAL A 161 -2.39 15.56 5.01
C VAL A 161 -0.92 15.99 5.09
N HIS A 162 -0.01 15.23 4.48
CA HIS A 162 1.38 15.58 4.31
C HIS A 162 1.92 15.05 2.97
N ASP A 163 2.58 15.91 2.20
CA ASP A 163 3.24 15.52 0.95
C ASP A 163 4.55 14.76 1.21
N ALA A 164 4.80 13.71 0.43
CA ALA A 164 6.10 13.07 0.45
C ALA A 164 7.15 13.97 -0.20
N LYS A 165 8.38 13.94 0.33
CA LYS A 165 9.55 14.54 -0.31
C LYS A 165 10.19 13.51 -1.25
N PRO A 166 10.99 13.94 -2.24
CA PRO A 166 11.75 13.01 -3.07
C PRO A 166 12.58 12.05 -2.22
N ASN A 167 12.53 10.77 -2.55
CA ASN A 167 13.25 9.73 -1.84
C ASN A 167 14.78 9.92 -2.00
N PRO A 168 15.52 10.17 -0.89
CA PRO A 168 16.97 10.39 -0.96
C PRO A 168 17.77 9.12 -1.26
N LEU A 169 17.17 7.93 -1.10
CA LEU A 169 17.82 6.63 -1.34
C LEU A 169 17.43 6.02 -2.69
N ARG A 170 16.70 6.77 -3.54
CA ARG A 170 16.31 6.29 -4.86
C ARG A 170 17.52 6.20 -5.78
N ASP A 171 17.67 5.03 -6.40
CA ASP A 171 18.66 4.74 -7.41
C ASP A 171 18.02 4.67 -8.81
N GLU A 172 18.60 5.38 -9.78
CA GLU A 172 18.09 5.44 -11.15
C GLU A 172 18.21 4.10 -11.86
N GLU A 173 19.29 3.34 -11.62
CA GLU A 173 19.48 2.04 -12.27
C GLU A 173 18.44 1.04 -11.78
N THR A 174 18.20 0.96 -10.46
CA THR A 174 17.14 0.14 -9.88
C THR A 174 15.76 0.56 -10.41
N LYS A 175 15.49 1.88 -10.45
CA LYS A 175 14.23 2.42 -10.97
C LYS A 175 13.98 1.99 -12.41
N TYR A 176 14.92 2.24 -13.32
CA TYR A 176 14.71 1.91 -14.74
C TYR A 176 14.70 0.41 -14.98
N HIS A 177 15.51 -0.36 -14.26
CA HIS A 177 15.40 -1.82 -14.30
C HIS A 177 14.01 -2.29 -13.88
N PHE A 178 13.41 -1.70 -12.85
CA PHE A 178 12.04 -2.01 -12.44
C PHE A 178 11.02 -1.66 -13.53
N LEU A 179 11.11 -0.45 -14.10
CA LEU A 179 10.21 0.03 -15.16
C LEU A 179 10.28 -0.84 -16.42
N ASP A 180 11.47 -1.27 -16.83
CA ASP A 180 11.66 -2.10 -18.02
C ASP A 180 11.14 -3.55 -17.83
N ASN A 181 10.85 -3.94 -16.58
CA ASN A 181 10.45 -5.29 -16.22
C ASN A 181 9.09 -5.35 -15.49
N LEU A 182 8.24 -4.32 -15.62
CA LEU A 182 6.88 -4.32 -15.01
C LEU A 182 6.02 -5.51 -15.46
N TYR A 183 6.24 -6.02 -16.68
CA TYR A 183 5.55 -7.22 -17.19
C TYR A 183 5.72 -8.44 -16.27
N THR A 184 6.80 -8.50 -15.47
CA THR A 184 7.02 -9.58 -14.51
C THR A 184 5.99 -9.54 -13.36
N LEU A 185 5.35 -8.40 -13.12
CA LEU A 185 4.45 -8.17 -11.99
C LEU A 185 2.97 -8.44 -12.30
N GLU A 186 2.66 -9.08 -13.44
CA GLU A 186 1.28 -9.33 -13.89
C GLU A 186 0.41 -9.96 -12.79
N LYS A 187 0.97 -10.87 -11.98
CA LYS A 187 0.27 -11.55 -10.86
C LYS A 187 -0.09 -10.64 -9.69
N HIS A 188 0.41 -9.40 -9.67
CA HIS A 188 0.13 -8.38 -8.67
C HIS A 188 -0.67 -7.20 -9.23
N SER A 189 -0.93 -7.17 -10.53
CA SER A 189 -1.67 -6.08 -11.20
C SER A 189 -3.15 -6.01 -10.80
N THR A 190 -3.86 -5.00 -11.32
CA THR A 190 -5.33 -4.86 -11.22
C THR A 190 -6.12 -6.02 -11.84
N ASN A 191 -5.51 -6.87 -12.68
CA ASN A 191 -6.17 -8.07 -13.21
C ASN A 191 -5.93 -9.33 -12.35
N SER A 192 -5.13 -9.20 -11.30
CA SER A 192 -4.69 -10.33 -10.48
C SER A 192 -5.80 -10.96 -9.63
N LYS A 193 -5.54 -12.17 -9.12
CA LYS A 193 -6.37 -12.78 -8.06
C LYS A 193 -6.30 -12.01 -6.73
N ILE A 194 -5.17 -11.35 -6.47
CA ILE A 194 -4.96 -10.53 -5.26
C ILE A 194 -5.93 -9.35 -5.28
N PHE A 195 -5.90 -8.58 -6.36
CA PHE A 195 -6.74 -7.39 -6.47
C PHE A 195 -8.24 -7.72 -6.47
N ARG A 196 -8.65 -8.83 -7.09
CA ARG A 196 -10.04 -9.30 -7.00
C ARG A 196 -10.51 -9.57 -5.57
N LYS A 197 -9.64 -10.10 -4.70
CA LYS A 197 -9.96 -10.29 -3.27
C LYS A 197 -10.09 -8.95 -2.55
N ILE A 198 -9.19 -8.00 -2.84
CA ILE A 198 -9.27 -6.63 -2.31
C ILE A 198 -10.61 -5.99 -2.71
N CYS A 199 -11.00 -6.08 -3.98
CA CYS A 199 -12.29 -5.60 -4.48
C CYS A 199 -13.46 -6.24 -3.74
N GLN A 200 -13.49 -7.56 -3.62
CA GLN A 200 -14.55 -8.26 -2.90
C GLN A 200 -14.67 -7.80 -1.44
N LYS A 201 -13.55 -7.59 -0.75
CA LYS A 201 -13.54 -7.10 0.64
C LYS A 201 -14.02 -5.66 0.73
N GLY A 202 -13.56 -4.81 -0.19
CA GLY A 202 -13.98 -3.41 -0.29
C GLY A 202 -15.47 -3.26 -0.59
N GLU A 203 -16.01 -4.00 -1.57
CA GLU A 203 -17.43 -3.99 -1.91
C GLU A 203 -18.32 -4.51 -0.79
N ASN A 204 -17.84 -5.49 0.00
CA ASN A 204 -18.56 -5.91 1.20
C ASN A 204 -18.57 -4.82 2.27
N TYR A 205 -17.49 -4.03 2.40
CA TYR A 205 -17.40 -2.95 3.38
C TYR A 205 -18.20 -1.71 2.96
N PHE A 206 -18.14 -1.35 1.69
CA PHE A 206 -18.93 -0.30 1.04
C PHE A 206 -20.05 -0.95 0.21
N PRO A 207 -20.99 -1.69 0.84
CA PRO A 207 -22.10 -2.20 0.06
C PRO A 207 -22.75 -0.98 -0.59
N LYS A 208 -23.02 -1.10 -1.89
CA LYS A 208 -23.75 -0.05 -2.61
C LYS A 208 -24.94 0.31 -1.75
N TYR A 209 -24.98 1.53 -1.23
CA TYR A 209 -26.25 2.12 -0.88
C TYR A 209 -27.01 2.10 -2.20
N GLU A 210 -28.02 1.23 -2.28
CA GLU A 210 -29.04 1.33 -3.32
C GLU A 210 -29.54 2.77 -3.26
N ASN A 211 -29.40 3.45 -4.40
CA ASN A 211 -29.85 4.83 -4.60
C ASN A 211 -31.31 5.00 -4.17
#